data_AF-M4DHU2-F1
#
_entry.id   AF-M4DHU2-F1
#
_cell.length_a   1.000
_cell.length_b   1.000
_cell.length_c   1.000
_cell.angle_alpha   90.00
_cell.angle_beta   90.00
_cell.angle_gamma   90.00
#
_symmetry.space_group_name_H-M   'P 1'
#
loop_
_entity.id
_entity.type
_entity.pdbx_description
1 polymer ?
#
loop_
_entity_poly.entity_id
_entity_poly.type
_entity_poly.pdbx_seq_one_letter_code
_entity_poly.pdbx_strand_id
1 'polypeptide(L)'
;MSSMQGARERGIERNVRIREAETYLNINGEEAETETKREFAKKVIFVKEYGQAWVATLRGDVYSFGVVMFELLTGERPMEVFRPKMSREIVAWVHQMRREEKPEEVFDPLLRKSGQEKEMLRVLDIACMCVNQNPMKRPVIQQVVD
;
A
#
# COMPACT_ATOMS: atom_id res chain seq x y z
N MET A 1 5.63 40.72 -19.04
CA MET A 1 6.66 39.67 -19.13
C MET A 1 6.23 38.42 -18.35
N SER A 2 5.16 37.70 -18.74
CA SER A 2 4.73 36.50 -17.98
C SER A 2 4.00 35.42 -18.80
N SER A 3 4.01 35.47 -20.14
CA SER A 3 3.28 34.47 -20.97
C SER A 3 4.17 33.53 -21.79
N MET A 4 5.50 33.70 -21.79
CA MET A 4 6.42 32.87 -22.58
C MET A 4 7.14 31.76 -21.79
N GLN A 5 7.05 31.73 -20.45
CA GLN A 5 7.66 30.66 -19.64
C GLN A 5 6.82 29.37 -19.59
N GLY A 6 5.50 29.48 -19.51
CA GLY A 6 4.61 28.31 -19.38
C GLY A 6 4.49 27.41 -20.62
N ALA A 7 4.91 27.88 -21.80
CA ALA A 7 4.93 27.05 -23.01
C ALA A 7 6.20 26.18 -23.12
N ARG A 8 7.32 26.64 -22.52
CA ARG A 8 8.61 25.94 -22.57
C ARG A 8 8.66 24.78 -21.56
N GLU A 9 8.05 24.94 -20.39
CA GLU A 9 7.95 23.89 -19.35
C GLU A 9 7.05 22.73 -19.79
N ARG A 10 5.91 23.01 -20.45
CA ARG A 10 5.02 21.97 -20.99
C ARG A 10 5.66 21.15 -22.11
N GLY A 11 6.57 21.74 -22.88
CA GLY A 11 7.35 21.03 -23.90
C GLY A 11 8.42 20.10 -23.30
N ILE A 12 8.99 20.49 -22.16
CA ILE A 12 9.97 19.68 -21.42
C ILE A 12 9.27 18.48 -20.76
N GLU A 13 8.13 18.68 -20.10
CA GLU A 13 7.37 17.59 -19.46
C GLU A 13 6.85 16.54 -20.45
N ARG A 14 6.43 16.96 -21.65
CA ARG A 14 5.98 16.03 -22.69
C ARG A 14 7.15 15.23 -23.28
N ASN A 15 8.34 15.83 -23.36
CA ASN A 15 9.58 15.12 -23.73
C ASN A 15 10.08 14.17 -22.63
N VAL A 16 9.87 14.48 -21.35
CA VAL A 16 10.15 13.55 -20.23
C VAL A 16 9.27 12.31 -20.34
N ARG A 17 7.97 12.46 -20.60
CA ARG A 17 7.07 11.31 -20.75
C ARG A 17 7.36 10.45 -21.98
N ILE A 18 7.81 11.05 -23.09
CA ILE A 18 8.23 10.29 -24.29
C ILE A 18 9.55 9.56 -24.03
N ARG A 19 10.52 10.15 -23.33
CA ARG A 19 11.75 9.45 -22.91
C ARG A 19 11.47 8.35 -21.89
N GLU A 20 10.51 8.55 -20.98
CA GLU A 20 10.04 7.49 -20.08
C GLU A 20 9.43 6.34 -20.90
N ALA A 21 8.55 6.64 -21.87
CA ALA A 21 7.97 5.64 -22.78
C ALA A 21 9.00 4.88 -23.62
N GLU A 22 10.06 5.54 -24.08
CA GLU A 22 11.17 4.91 -24.83
C GLU A 22 12.09 4.07 -23.92
N THR A 23 12.18 4.40 -22.62
CA THR A 23 12.88 3.59 -21.62
C THR A 23 12.14 2.27 -21.34
N TYR A 24 10.80 2.25 -21.43
CA TYR A 24 9.99 1.03 -21.31
C TYR A 24 10.13 0.06 -22.49
N LEU A 25 10.66 0.51 -23.64
CA LEU A 25 10.74 -0.31 -24.86
C LEU A 25 12.14 -0.83 -25.18
N ASN A 26 13.18 -0.43 -24.45
CA ASN A 26 14.53 -0.89 -24.74
C ASN A 26 15.24 -1.53 -23.54
N ILE A 27 15.40 -2.85 -23.72
CA ILE A 27 16.48 -3.75 -23.26
C ILE A 27 16.63 -4.01 -21.75
N ASN A 28 16.20 -5.23 -21.37
CA ASN A 28 16.69 -6.07 -20.26
C ASN A 28 16.06 -5.90 -18.86
N GLY A 29 14.84 -5.37 -18.77
CA GLY A 29 14.17 -5.02 -17.51
C GLY A 29 13.21 -6.04 -16.87
N GLU A 30 13.11 -7.30 -17.34
CA GLU A 30 12.14 -8.26 -16.78
C GLU A 30 12.48 -8.79 -15.38
N GLU A 31 13.72 -8.66 -14.90
CA GLU A 31 14.12 -9.23 -13.60
C GLU A 31 13.71 -8.37 -12.38
N ALA A 32 13.75 -7.03 -12.48
CA ALA A 32 13.49 -6.17 -11.31
C ALA A 32 11.99 -6.01 -11.00
N GLU A 33 11.14 -5.98 -12.03
CA GLU A 33 9.69 -5.82 -11.86
C GLU A 33 9.02 -7.12 -11.37
N THR A 34 9.63 -8.27 -11.64
CA THR A 34 9.16 -9.58 -11.16
C THR A 34 9.64 -9.87 -9.74
N GLU A 35 10.86 -9.51 -9.35
CA GLU A 35 11.36 -9.66 -7.98
C GLU A 35 10.53 -8.84 -6.98
N THR A 36 10.21 -7.59 -7.31
CA THR A 36 9.45 -6.71 -6.41
C THR A 36 7.99 -7.17 -6.25
N LYS A 37 7.34 -7.57 -7.34
CA LYS A 37 6.00 -8.17 -7.30
C LYS A 37 6.01 -9.52 -6.57
N ARG A 38 7.07 -10.32 -6.73
CA ARG A 38 7.28 -11.56 -5.96
C ARG A 38 7.54 -11.28 -4.50
N GLU A 39 8.29 -10.24 -4.14
CA GLU A 39 8.58 -9.87 -2.76
C GLU A 39 7.34 -9.31 -2.07
N PHE A 40 6.47 -8.62 -2.81
CA PHE A 40 5.15 -8.21 -2.35
C PHE A 40 4.20 -9.41 -2.22
N ALA A 41 4.09 -10.26 -3.23
CA ALA A 41 3.30 -11.49 -3.17
C ALA A 41 3.79 -12.41 -2.05
N LYS A 42 5.11 -12.50 -1.83
CA LYS A 42 5.70 -13.04 -0.61
C LYS A 42 5.11 -12.25 0.55
N LYS A 43 5.41 -11.00 0.81
CA LYS A 43 4.94 -10.30 2.03
C LYS A 43 3.42 -10.30 2.29
N VAL A 44 2.58 -10.35 1.26
CA VAL A 44 1.11 -10.40 1.35
C VAL A 44 0.57 -11.81 1.58
N ILE A 45 1.14 -12.83 0.93
CA ILE A 45 0.73 -14.26 1.09
C ILE A 45 1.52 -14.93 2.24
N PHE A 46 2.79 -14.58 2.37
CA PHE A 46 3.78 -14.91 3.41
C PHE A 46 3.48 -14.11 4.68
N VAL A 47 2.43 -14.51 5.35
CA VAL A 47 2.44 -14.39 6.80
C VAL A 47 3.57 -15.29 7.28
N LYS A 48 4.53 -14.71 8.01
CA LYS A 48 5.84 -15.28 8.42
C LYS A 48 5.78 -16.60 9.22
N GLU A 49 4.61 -17.22 9.34
CA GLU A 49 4.43 -18.48 10.02
C GLU A 49 4.78 -19.63 9.08
N TYR A 50 5.74 -20.44 9.55
CA TYR A 50 6.29 -21.64 8.95
C TYR A 50 7.36 -21.39 7.87
N GLY A 51 8.60 -21.69 8.27
CA GLY A 51 9.77 -21.61 7.41
C GLY A 51 9.58 -22.41 6.11
N GLN A 52 9.87 -21.72 5.01
CA GLN A 52 10.26 -22.31 3.72
C GLN A 52 9.20 -23.10 2.91
N ALA A 53 7.90 -22.95 3.16
CA ALA A 53 6.85 -23.50 2.29
C ALA A 53 5.86 -22.44 1.78
N TRP A 54 5.54 -22.48 0.48
CA TRP A 54 4.60 -21.59 -0.21
C TRP A 54 3.14 -22.01 0.00
N VAL A 55 2.66 -22.01 1.25
CA VAL A 55 1.32 -22.52 1.57
C VAL A 55 0.35 -21.36 1.86
N ALA A 56 -0.65 -21.22 1.00
CA ALA A 56 -1.78 -20.31 1.25
C ALA A 56 -2.58 -20.80 2.47
N THR A 57 -3.00 -19.87 3.34
CA THR A 57 -3.78 -20.19 4.54
C THR A 57 -4.92 -19.20 4.69
N LEU A 58 -6.04 -19.64 5.27
CA LEU A 58 -7.18 -18.76 5.55
C LEU A 58 -6.78 -17.54 6.39
N ARG A 59 -5.86 -17.71 7.34
CA ARG A 59 -5.35 -16.60 8.16
C ARG A 59 -4.40 -15.70 7.38
N GLY A 60 -3.66 -16.26 6.42
CA GLY A 60 -2.89 -15.53 5.41
C GLY A 60 -3.80 -14.63 4.59
N ASP A 61 -4.89 -15.17 4.05
CA ASP A 61 -5.85 -14.43 3.25
C ASP A 61 -6.49 -13.27 4.04
N VAL A 62 -6.81 -13.47 5.33
CA VAL A 62 -7.28 -12.38 6.21
C VAL A 62 -6.22 -11.29 6.38
N TYR A 63 -4.94 -11.64 6.49
CA TYR A 63 -3.86 -10.64 6.55
C TYR A 63 -3.77 -9.85 5.24
N SER A 64 -3.79 -10.55 4.10
CA SER A 64 -3.78 -9.92 2.78
C SER A 64 -4.97 -8.97 2.61
N PHE A 65 -6.16 -9.38 3.06
CA PHE A 65 -7.36 -8.55 3.05
C PHE A 65 -7.19 -7.28 3.91
N GLY A 66 -6.58 -7.40 5.09
CA GLY A 66 -6.21 -6.24 5.92
C GLY A 66 -5.26 -5.26 5.24
N VAL A 67 -4.27 -5.76 4.49
CA VAL A 67 -3.35 -4.91 3.72
C VAL A 67 -4.09 -4.19 2.60
N VAL A 68 -5.01 -4.85 1.90
CA VAL A 68 -5.87 -4.21 0.87
C VAL A 68 -6.75 -3.14 1.50
N MET A 69 -7.33 -3.38 2.68
CA MET A 69 -8.09 -2.34 3.39
C MET A 69 -7.23 -1.13 3.73
N PHE A 70 -5.96 -1.32 4.11
CA PHE A 70 -5.06 -0.18 4.29
C PHE A 70 -4.80 0.57 2.98
N GLU A 71 -4.52 -0.12 1.87
CA GLU A 71 -4.34 0.54 0.56
C GLU A 71 -5.56 1.38 0.16
N LEU A 72 -6.77 0.86 0.39
CA LEU A 72 -8.00 1.58 0.11
C LEU A 72 -8.18 2.81 1.00
N LEU A 73 -7.88 2.70 2.31
CA LEU A 73 -8.04 3.80 3.25
C LEU A 73 -7.01 4.91 3.05
N THR A 74 -5.77 4.56 2.68
CA THR A 74 -4.66 5.51 2.57
C THR A 74 -4.48 6.07 1.16
N GLY A 75 -4.96 5.36 0.14
CA GLY A 75 -4.63 5.62 -1.26
C GLY A 75 -3.17 5.28 -1.61
N GLU A 76 -2.43 4.70 -0.67
CA GLU A 76 -1.00 4.39 -0.79
C GLU A 76 -0.81 2.93 -1.18
N ARG A 77 0.12 2.67 -2.11
CA ARG A 77 0.49 1.29 -2.43
C ARG A 77 1.14 0.65 -1.20
N PRO A 78 0.80 -0.61 -0.87
CA PRO A 78 1.34 -1.30 0.30
C PRO A 78 2.87 -1.41 0.38
N MET A 79 3.55 -1.28 -0.76
CA MET A 79 5.01 -1.21 -0.87
C MET A 79 5.40 -0.13 -1.88
N GLU A 80 5.84 1.02 -1.41
CA GLU A 80 6.44 2.05 -2.25
C GLU A 80 7.98 1.92 -2.26
N VAL A 81 8.52 1.64 -3.44
CA VAL A 81 9.97 1.41 -3.65
C VAL A 81 10.82 2.64 -3.30
N PHE A 82 10.24 3.83 -3.34
CA PHE A 82 10.93 5.12 -3.18
C PHE A 82 10.82 5.75 -1.78
N ARG A 83 10.08 5.15 -0.83
CA ARG A 83 9.99 5.68 0.55
C ARG A 83 11.20 5.25 1.41
N PRO A 84 11.56 6.03 2.45
CA PRO A 84 12.55 5.62 3.46
C PRO A 84 12.16 4.28 4.11
N LYS A 85 13.13 3.43 4.50
CA LYS A 85 12.90 2.03 4.96
C LYS A 85 11.78 1.86 6.00
N MET A 86 11.61 2.80 6.94
CA MET A 86 10.55 2.73 7.96
C MET A 86 9.14 3.05 7.43
N SER A 87 9.05 3.72 6.28
CA SER A 87 7.81 4.10 5.60
C SER A 87 7.49 3.22 4.39
N ARG A 88 8.32 2.21 4.10
CA ARG A 88 8.12 1.26 2.99
C ARG A 88 7.03 0.22 3.25
N GLU A 89 6.59 0.11 4.50
CA GLU A 89 5.58 -0.88 4.91
C GLU A 89 4.39 -0.15 5.52
N ILE A 90 3.30 -0.11 4.74
CA ILE A 90 2.05 0.54 5.12
C ILE A 90 1.56 0.09 6.50
N VAL A 91 1.71 -1.20 6.83
CA VAL A 91 1.32 -1.79 8.11
C VAL A 91 2.08 -1.14 9.28
N ALA A 92 3.40 -1.01 9.15
CA ALA A 92 4.24 -0.45 10.21
C ALA A 92 3.93 1.05 10.43
N TRP A 93 3.75 1.79 9.34
CA TRP A 93 3.40 3.21 9.38
C TRP A 93 2.01 3.44 10.00
N VAL A 94 0.98 2.71 9.58
CA VAL A 94 -0.37 2.83 10.15
C VAL A 94 -0.35 2.53 11.65
N HIS A 95 0.36 1.49 12.09
CA HIS A 95 0.53 1.22 13.52
C HIS A 95 1.28 2.33 14.27
N GLN A 96 2.25 3.00 13.64
CA GLN A 96 2.91 4.17 14.22
C GLN A 96 1.94 5.33 14.40
N MET A 97 1.15 5.67 13.38
CA MET A 97 0.17 6.75 13.44
C MET A 97 -0.89 6.50 14.53
N ARG A 98 -1.31 5.24 14.72
CA ARG A 98 -2.20 4.87 15.83
C ARG A 98 -1.55 5.04 17.20
N ARG A 99 -0.27 4.69 17.36
CA ARG A 99 0.48 4.89 18.62
C ARG A 99 0.67 6.37 18.95
N GLU A 100 0.79 7.21 17.92
CA GLU A 100 0.89 8.67 18.05
C GLU A 100 -0.47 9.37 18.23
N GLU A 101 -1.56 8.60 18.37
CA GLU A 101 -2.93 9.12 18.52
C GLU A 101 -3.37 10.01 17.33
N LYS A 102 -2.88 9.69 16.13
CA LYS A 102 -3.22 10.38 14.87
C LYS A 102 -3.71 9.40 13.78
N PRO A 103 -4.67 8.51 14.06
CA PRO A 103 -5.16 7.55 13.09
C PRO A 103 -5.77 8.21 11.84
N GLU A 104 -6.39 9.37 11.97
CA GLU A 104 -7.01 10.13 10.88
C GLU A 104 -6.00 10.58 9.82
N GLU A 105 -4.74 10.74 10.21
CA GLU A 105 -3.67 11.17 9.30
C GLU A 105 -3.27 10.10 8.28
N VAL A 106 -3.73 8.85 8.47
CA VAL A 106 -3.50 7.78 7.49
C VAL A 106 -4.43 7.89 6.30
N PHE A 107 -5.59 8.55 6.44
CA PHE A 107 -6.62 8.50 5.40
C PHE A 107 -6.25 9.35 4.19
N ASP A 108 -6.59 8.84 3.00
CA ASP A 108 -6.48 9.58 1.74
C ASP A 108 -7.23 10.94 1.88
N PRO A 109 -6.59 12.08 1.53
CA PRO A 109 -7.23 13.39 1.56
C PRO A 109 -8.54 13.49 0.77
N LEU A 110 -8.72 12.68 -0.27
CA LEU A 110 -9.96 12.57 -1.03
C LEU A 110 -11.05 11.85 -0.23
N LEU A 111 -10.70 10.81 0.54
CA LEU A 111 -11.63 10.09 1.40
C LEU A 111 -12.05 10.93 2.62
N ARG A 112 -11.17 11.77 3.18
CA ARG A 112 -11.53 12.67 4.29
C ARG A 112 -12.66 13.65 3.94
N LYS A 113 -12.82 13.98 2.65
CA LYS A 113 -13.89 14.87 2.17
C LYS A 113 -15.27 14.21 2.13
N SER A 114 -15.36 12.90 2.33
CA SER A 114 -16.63 12.15 2.32
C SER A 114 -17.49 12.40 3.56
N GLY A 115 -16.90 12.90 4.66
CA GLY A 115 -17.59 13.06 5.95
C GLY A 115 -17.86 11.75 6.71
N GLN A 116 -17.29 10.62 6.27
CA GLN A 116 -17.49 9.29 6.86
C GLN A 116 -16.36 8.88 7.81
N GLU A 117 -15.79 9.83 8.54
CA GLU A 117 -14.58 9.62 9.35
C GLU A 117 -14.77 8.53 10.41
N LYS A 118 -15.95 8.46 11.02
CA LYS A 118 -16.28 7.44 12.01
C LYS A 118 -16.33 6.03 11.41
N GLU A 119 -16.85 5.88 10.20
CA GLU A 119 -16.88 4.63 9.45
C GLU A 119 -15.45 4.23 9.05
N MET A 120 -14.65 5.19 8.55
CA MET A 120 -13.26 4.94 8.17
C MET A 120 -12.41 4.48 9.36
N LEU A 121 -12.59 5.07 10.54
CA LEU A 121 -11.92 4.62 11.77
C LEU A 121 -12.31 3.19 12.16
N ARG A 122 -13.58 2.82 12.01
CA ARG A 122 -14.03 1.44 12.25
C ARG A 122 -13.38 0.45 11.28
N VAL A 123 -13.32 0.79 9.99
CA VAL A 123 -12.63 -0.03 8.99
C VAL A 123 -11.13 -0.13 9.30
N LEU A 124 -10.51 0.97 9.73
CA LEU A 124 -9.10 1.01 10.13
C LEU A 124 -8.81 0.06 11.31
N ASP A 125 -9.69 0.03 12.32
CA ASP A 125 -9.57 -0.86 13.46
C ASP A 125 -9.71 -2.33 13.04
N ILE A 126 -10.67 -2.65 12.17
CA ILE A 126 -10.84 -4.00 11.60
C ILE A 126 -9.59 -4.41 10.81
N ALA A 127 -9.07 -3.53 9.97
CA ALA A 127 -7.87 -3.78 9.19
C ALA A 127 -6.66 -4.03 10.10
N CYS A 128 -6.50 -3.27 11.19
CA CYS A 128 -5.47 -3.51 12.21
C CYS A 128 -5.57 -4.88 12.87
N MET A 129 -6.78 -5.40 13.11
CA MET A 129 -6.97 -6.75 13.64
C MET A 129 -6.60 -7.81 12.58
N CYS A 130 -6.94 -7.58 11.32
CA CYS A 130 -6.63 -8.48 10.20
C CYS A 130 -5.12 -8.62 9.97
N VAL A 131 -4.35 -7.54 10.09
CA VAL A 131 -2.89 -7.55 9.89
C VAL A 131 -2.09 -7.93 11.14
N ASN A 132 -2.72 -8.52 12.17
CA ASN A 132 -2.01 -8.89 13.38
C ASN A 132 -0.85 -9.86 13.06
N GLN A 133 0.32 -9.64 13.66
CA GLN A 133 1.47 -10.53 13.47
C GLN A 133 1.19 -11.95 13.96
N ASN A 134 0.35 -12.10 14.99
CA ASN A 134 -0.13 -13.40 15.47
C ASN A 134 -1.44 -13.78 14.72
N PRO A 135 -1.45 -14.81 13.87
CA PRO A 135 -2.61 -15.23 13.08
C PRO A 135 -3.78 -15.76 13.90
N MET A 136 -3.52 -16.25 15.12
CA MET A 136 -4.58 -16.66 16.04
C MET A 136 -5.33 -15.45 16.63
N LYS A 137 -4.72 -14.26 16.60
CA LYS A 137 -5.38 -13.01 17.01
C LYS A 137 -6.13 -12.32 15.87
N ARG A 138 -6.03 -12.84 14.65
CA ARG A 138 -6.81 -12.31 13.52
C ARG A 138 -8.27 -12.75 13.66
N PRO A 139 -9.23 -11.92 13.23
CA PRO A 139 -10.62 -12.35 13.14
C PRO A 139 -10.78 -13.47 12.11
N VAL A 140 -11.87 -14.23 12.21
CA VAL A 140 -12.31 -15.07 11.08
C VAL A 140 -12.99 -14.18 10.04
N ILE A 141 -12.93 -14.55 8.76
CA ILE A 141 -13.41 -13.67 7.68
C ILE A 141 -14.88 -13.27 7.83
N GLN A 142 -15.73 -14.13 8.41
CA GLN A 142 -17.13 -13.81 8.72
C GLN A 142 -17.24 -12.57 9.61
N GLN A 143 -16.48 -12.52 10.71
CA GLN A 143 -16.44 -11.37 11.63
C GLN A 143 -15.94 -10.07 10.99
N VAL A 144 -15.28 -10.15 9.84
CA VAL A 144 -14.75 -8.99 9.10
C VAL A 144 -15.80 -8.41 8.16
N VAL A 145 -16.70 -9.25 7.63
CA VAL A 145 -17.71 -8.86 6.63
C VAL A 145 -19.11 -8.69 7.21
N ASP A 146 -19.35 -9.15 8.43
CA ASP A 146 -20.58 -8.96 9.21
C ASP A 146 -20.71 -7.53 9.77
#